data_AF-A0A7D6CNU2-F1
#
_entry.id   AF-A0A7D6CNU2-F1
#
_cell.length_a   1.000
_cell.length_b   1.000
_cell.length_c   1.000
_cell.angle_alpha   90.00
_cell.angle_beta   90.00
_cell.angle_gamma   90.00
#
_symmetry.space_group_name_H-M   'P 1'
#
loop_
_entity.id
_entity.type
_entity.pdbx_description
1 polymer ?
#
loop_
_entity_poly.entity_id
_entity_poly.type
_entity_poly.pdbx_seq_one_letter_code
_entity_poly.pdbx_strand_id
1 'polypeptide(L)' 'MQYEYTLAIHDNETPFSRETFKADPEKITTESAEHGERVVVYDDGPEDILLEAFVPKGTVYTLRRED' A
#
# COMPACT_ATOMS: atom_id res chain seq x y z
N MET A 1 -13.29 -9.46 -6.81
CA MET A 1 -12.94 -10.62 -5.95
C MET A 1 -11.75 -10.18 -5.12
N GLN A 2 -11.93 -10.10 -3.81
CA GLN A 2 -10.91 -9.60 -2.90
C GLN A 2 -9.82 -10.66 -2.67
N TYR A 3 -8.57 -10.20 -2.62
CA TYR A 3 -7.41 -11.02 -2.23
C TYR A 3 -6.75 -10.40 -1.00
N GLU A 4 -6.00 -11.21 -0.27
CA GLU A 4 -5.18 -10.73 0.82
C GLU A 4 -3.87 -10.17 0.25
N TYR A 5 -3.49 -8.97 0.69
CA TYR A 5 -2.27 -8.29 0.31
C TYR A 5 -1.48 -7.92 1.55
N THR A 6 -0.15 -7.93 1.41
CA THR A 6 0.78 -7.37 2.37
C THR A 6 1.50 -6.18 1.75
N LEU A 7 1.36 -5.00 2.36
CA LEU A 7 2.21 -3.85 2.11
C LEU A 7 3.36 -3.85 3.13
N ALA A 8 4.60 -3.81 2.66
CA ALA A 8 5.78 -3.66 3.50
C ALA A 8 6.64 -2.49 3.03
N ILE A 9 6.96 -1.57 3.94
CA ILE A 9 7.83 -0.41 3.71
C ILE A 9 9.18 -0.71 4.35
N HIS A 10 10.27 -0.54 3.60
CA HIS A 10 11.62 -0.95 3.97
C HIS A 10 12.53 0.27 4.20
N ASP A 11 13.22 0.30 5.35
CA ASP A 11 14.36 1.19 5.59
C ASP A 11 15.65 0.37 5.52
N ASN A 12 16.54 0.71 4.59
CA ASN A 12 17.83 0.03 4.40
C ASN A 12 17.75 -1.52 4.47
N GLU A 13 16.86 -2.12 3.68
CA GLU A 13 16.65 -3.57 3.52
C GLU A 13 15.82 -4.30 4.59
N THR A 14 15.45 -3.64 5.70
CA THR A 14 14.56 -4.24 6.71
C THR A 14 13.15 -3.64 6.60
N PRO A 15 12.07 -4.46 6.59
CA PRO A 15 10.71 -3.93 6.65
C PRO A 15 10.50 -3.21 7.98
N PHE A 16 10.41 -1.89 7.91
CA PHE A 16 10.13 -1.00 9.03
C PHE A 16 8.65 -1.02 9.41
N SER A 17 7.77 -1.13 8.40
CA SER A 17 6.33 -1.27 8.58
C SER A 17 5.80 -2.37 7.68
N ARG A 18 4.86 -3.16 8.19
CA ARG A 18 4.18 -4.24 7.47
C ARG A 18 2.72 -4.27 7.86
N GLU A 19 1.84 -4.22 6.86
CA GLU A 19 0.40 -4.28 7.06
C GLU A 19 -0.25 -5.25 6.07
N THR A 20 -1.21 -6.03 6.55
CA THR A 20 -1.94 -7.02 5.75
C THR A 20 -3.41 -6.66 5.70
N PHE A 21 -4.00 -6.65 4.51
CA PHE A 21 -5.37 -6.20 4.25
C PHE A 21 -6.00 -6.99 3.11
N LYS A 22 -7.33 -6.96 3.01
CA LYS A 22 -8.07 -7.58 1.90
C LYS A 22 -8.60 -6.49 0.98
N ALA A 23 -8.30 -6.61 -0.31
CA ALA A 23 -8.74 -5.63 -1.30
C ALA A 23 -8.92 -6.27 -2.68
N ASP A 24 -9.72 -5.62 -3.52
CA ASP A 24 -9.70 -5.88 -4.96
C ASP A 24 -8.46 -5.18 -5.58
N PRO A 25 -7.74 -5.81 -6.52
CA PRO A 25 -6.54 -5.21 -7.12
C PRO A 25 -6.82 -3.87 -7.82
N GLU A 26 -8.02 -3.69 -8.37
CA GLU A 26 -8.47 -2.44 -9.00
C GLU A 26 -8.69 -1.29 -8.00
N LYS A 27 -8.81 -1.60 -6.70
CA LYS A 27 -9.00 -0.64 -5.61
C LYS A 27 -7.68 -0.22 -4.96
N ILE A 28 -6.54 -0.74 -5.43
CA ILE A 28 -5.22 -0.34 -4.95
C ILE A 28 -4.65 0.69 -5.92
N THR A 29 -4.35 1.87 -5.40
CA THR A 29 -3.79 2.98 -6.17
C THR A 29 -2.47 3.46 -5.57
N THR A 30 -1.62 3.99 -6.43
CA THR A 30 -0.36 4.63 -6.04
C THR A 30 -0.28 5.98 -6.72
N GLU A 31 -0.10 7.02 -5.92
CA GLU A 31 -0.05 8.41 -6.36
C GLU A 31 1.32 9.01 -6.05
N SER A 32 1.89 9.75 -7.00
CA SER A 32 3.10 10.53 -6.76
C SER A 32 2.82 11.71 -5.85
N ALA A 33 3.66 11.93 -4.84
CA ALA A 33 3.62 13.09 -3.94
C ALA A 33 4.93 13.87 -3.98
N GLU A 34 4.93 15.14 -3.51
CA GLU A 34 6.10 16.03 -3.56
C GLU A 34 7.36 15.43 -2.89
N HIS A 35 7.15 14.60 -1.87
CA HIS A 35 8.21 13.99 -1.07
C HIS A 35 8.16 12.46 -1.01
N GLY A 36 7.49 11.81 -1.96
CA GLY A 36 7.36 10.35 -1.94
C GLY A 36 6.22 9.85 -2.79
N GLU A 37 5.65 8.74 -2.36
CA GLU A 37 4.48 8.10 -2.97
C GLU A 37 3.42 7.89 -1.90
N ARG A 38 2.15 7.95 -2.30
CA ARG A 38 1.00 7.63 -1.45
C ARG A 38 0.36 6.37 -2.00
N VAL A 39 0.32 5.33 -1.19
CA VAL A 39 -0.40 4.09 -1.49
C VAL A 39 -1.76 4.19 -0.81
N VAL A 40 -2.83 4.10 -1.59
CA VAL A 40 -4.21 4.16 -1.09
C VAL A 40 -4.95 2.91 -1.52
N VAL A 41 -5.60 2.26 -0.57
CA VAL A 41 -6.46 1.10 -0.78
C VAL A 41 -7.86 1.48 -0.41
N TYR A 42 -8.79 1.31 -1.34
CA TYR A 42 -10.20 1.58 -1.14
C TYR A 42 -10.95 0.29 -0.76
N ASP A 43 -11.96 0.39 0.11
CA ASP A 43 -12.79 -0.75 0.51
C ASP A 43 -13.92 -0.99 -0.50
N ASP A 44 -14.91 -0.09 -0.57
CA ASP A 44 -16.05 -0.20 -1.50
C ASP A 44 -16.09 0.90 -2.57
N GLY A 45 -15.38 2.01 -2.38
CA GLY A 45 -15.35 3.13 -3.32
C GLY A 45 -14.27 4.15 -3.01
N PRO A 46 -14.06 5.16 -3.89
CA PRO A 46 -12.98 6.15 -3.76
C PRO A 46 -13.09 7.04 -2.52
N GLU A 47 -14.25 7.04 -1.86
CA GLU A 47 -14.54 7.78 -0.63
C GLU A 47 -14.31 6.96 0.65
N ASP A 48 -14.14 5.64 0.52
CA ASP A 48 -13.96 4.72 1.64
C ASP A 48 -12.57 4.10 1.61
N ILE A 49 -11.67 4.69 2.39
CA ILE A 49 -10.25 4.30 2.43
C ILE A 49 -10.06 3.25 3.52
N LEU A 50 -9.64 2.06 3.09
CA LEU A 50 -9.25 0.96 3.97
C LEU A 50 -7.85 1.17 4.55
N LEU A 51 -6.90 1.57 3.69
CA LEU A 51 -5.50 1.78 4.03
C LEU A 51 -4.98 3.03 3.29
N GLU A 52 -4.27 3.87 4.02
CA GLU A 52 -3.46 4.92 3.46
C GLU A 52 -2.04 4.85 4.03
N ALA A 53 -1.04 4.75 3.16
CA ALA A 53 0.36 4.74 3.54
C ALA A 53 1.16 5.74 2.72
N PHE A 54 1.90 6.60 3.41
CA PHE A 54 2.88 7.48 2.78
C PHE A 54 4.26 6.80 2.79
N VAL A 55 4.86 6.68 1.62
CA VAL A 55 6.20 6.14 1.43
C VAL A 55 7.15 7.29 1.09
N PRO A 56 8.06 7.68 1.99
CA PRO A 56 8.98 8.78 1.73
C PRO A 56 9.91 8.48 0.55
N LYS A 57 10.26 9.52 -0.22
CA LYS A 57 11.17 9.41 -1.36
C LYS A 57 12.49 8.78 -0.96
N GLY A 58 12.92 7.77 -1.72
CA GLY A 58 14.13 6.99 -1.44
C GLY A 58 13.90 5.76 -0.56
N THR A 59 12.68 5.58 -0.05
CA THR A 59 12.25 4.38 0.67
C THR A 59 11.71 3.36 -0.33
N VAL A 60 12.03 2.08 -0.14
CA VAL A 60 11.50 1.01 -0.98
C VAL A 60 10.28 0.42 -0.29
N TYR A 61 9.24 0.08 -1.05
CA TYR A 61 8.12 -0.69 -0.53
C TYR A 61 7.81 -1.88 -1.45
N THR A 62 7.14 -2.88 -0.90
CA THR A 62 6.63 -4.04 -1.64
C THR A 62 5.17 -4.23 -1.33
N LEU A 63 4.36 -4.40 -2.36
CA LEU A 63 2.98 -4.87 -2.25
C LEU A 63 2.91 -6.28 -2.84
N ARG A 64 2.57 -7.27 -2.02
CA ARG A 64 2.48 -8.67 -2.43
C ARG A 64 1.09 -9.22 -2.15
N ARG A 65 0.54 -9.95 -3.12
CA ARG A 65 -0.66 -10.76 -2.90
C ARG A 65 -0.24 -12.04 -2.18
N GLU A 66 -0.91 -12.38 -1.10
CA GLU A 66 -0.76 -13.66 -0.41
C GLU A 66 -1.78 -14.65 -1.04
N ASP A 67 -1.33 -15.86 -1.38
CA ASP A 67 -2.17 -16.93 -1.97
C ASP A 67 -2.87 -17.80 -0.90
#